data_AF-A0A7S4LLA5-F1
#
_entry.id   AF-A0A7S4LLA5-F1
#
_cell.length_a   1.000
_cell.length_b   1.000
_cell.length_c   1.000
_cell.angle_alpha   90.00
_cell.angle_beta   90.00
_cell.angle_gamma   90.00
#
_symmetry.space_group_name_H-M   'P 1'
#
loop_
_entity.id
_entity.type
_entity.pdbx_description
1 polymer ?
#
loop_
_entity_poly.entity_id
_entity_poly.type
_entity_poly.pdbx_seq_one_letter_code
_entity_poly.pdbx_strand_id
1 'polypeptide(L)'
;RGGVQCFLLGWKLERSEWRDVEVNIFALDPVPGPITTKKMGIVATNVRKLTLLVAEHEHAMWFDVLLPRVLDTTETQVEMDVVPGNHLTLVLPPGQTLAGGYH
;
A
#
# COMPACT_ATOMS: atom_id res chain seq x y z
N ARG A 1 2.91 6.37 1.89
CA ARG A 1 3.90 6.27 0.78
C ARG A 1 4.75 4.99 0.82
N GLY A 2 5.29 4.57 1.97
CA GLY A 2 6.06 3.31 2.06
C GLY A 2 5.31 2.10 1.49
N GLY A 3 4.01 1.95 1.77
CA GLY A 3 3.18 0.88 1.20
C GLY A 3 3.16 0.83 -0.33
N VAL A 4 3.15 1.99 -1.00
CA VAL A 4 3.21 2.07 -2.47
C VAL A 4 4.57 1.61 -3.00
N GLN A 5 5.65 1.87 -2.27
CA GLN A 5 6.99 1.35 -2.64
C GLN A 5 7.07 -0.17 -2.50
N CYS A 6 6.32 -0.78 -1.56
CA CYS A 6 6.24 -2.24 -1.46
C CYS A 6 5.65 -2.87 -2.73
N PHE A 7 4.64 -2.26 -3.35
CA PHE A 7 4.09 -2.73 -4.63
C PHE A 7 5.13 -2.66 -5.75
N LEU A 8 5.88 -1.55 -5.82
CA LEU A 8 6.97 -1.41 -6.78
C LEU A 8 8.09 -2.42 -6.54
N LEU A 9 8.41 -2.71 -5.28
CA LEU A 9 9.42 -3.70 -4.92
C LEU A 9 9.00 -5.10 -5.37
N GLY A 10 7.76 -5.51 -5.10
CA GLY A 10 7.23 -6.78 -5.60
C GLY A 10 7.36 -6.90 -7.12
N TRP A 11 6.98 -5.85 -7.85
CA TRP A 11 7.12 -5.78 -9.32
C TRP A 11 8.57 -5.91 -9.82
N LYS A 12 9.53 -5.33 -9.08
CA LYS A 12 10.96 -5.43 -9.39
C LYS A 12 11.50 -6.83 -9.09
N LEU A 13 11.11 -7.43 -7.96
CA LEU A 13 11.54 -8.77 -7.56
C LEU A 13 11.10 -9.82 -8.59
N GLU A 14 9.84 -9.76 -9.02
CA GLU A 14 9.28 -10.60 -10.10
C GLU A 14 10.09 -10.55 -11.42
N ARG A 15 10.80 -9.44 -11.67
CA ARG A 15 11.60 -9.22 -12.91
C ARG A 15 13.10 -9.38 -12.70
N SER A 16 13.49 -9.84 -11.52
CA SER A 16 14.89 -10.04 -11.16
C SER A 16 15.23 -11.54 -11.10
N GLU A 17 16.45 -11.85 -10.69
CA GLU A 17 16.85 -13.21 -10.32
C GLU A 17 16.03 -13.79 -9.15
N TRP A 18 15.34 -12.95 -8.39
CA TRP A 18 14.48 -13.31 -7.25
C TRP A 18 13.02 -13.56 -7.64
N ARG A 19 12.71 -13.74 -8.93
CA ARG A 19 11.33 -13.89 -9.42
C ARG A 19 10.56 -15.05 -8.77
N ASP A 20 11.27 -16.10 -8.36
CA ASP A 20 10.70 -17.30 -7.75
C ASP A 20 10.49 -17.14 -6.23
N VAL A 21 10.91 -16.00 -5.66
CA VAL A 21 10.65 -15.66 -4.26
C VAL A 21 9.21 -15.19 -4.12
N GLU A 22 8.48 -15.89 -3.26
CA GLU A 22 7.13 -15.52 -2.85
C GLU A 22 7.17 -14.31 -1.90
N VAL A 23 6.32 -13.32 -2.17
CA VAL A 23 6.27 -12.06 -1.42
C VAL A 23 4.92 -11.91 -0.74
N ASN A 24 4.94 -11.42 0.49
CA ASN A 24 3.74 -10.97 1.19
C ASN A 24 3.83 -9.45 1.41
N ILE A 25 2.75 -8.74 1.14
CA ILE A 25 2.69 -7.29 1.27
C ILE A 25 1.65 -6.94 2.33
N PHE A 26 2.09 -6.22 3.35
CA PHE A 26 1.23 -5.58 4.33
C PHE A 26 1.38 -4.07 4.17
N ALA A 27 0.32 -3.38 3.75
CA ALA A 27 0.36 -1.95 3.48
C ALA A 27 -0.70 -1.20 4.31
N LEU A 28 -0.21 -0.21 5.06
CA LEU A 28 -1.02 0.74 5.82
C LEU A 28 -1.20 1.98 4.95
N ASP A 29 -2.45 2.31 4.66
CA ASP A 29 -2.90 3.51 3.98
C ASP A 29 -1.95 3.92 2.83
N PRO A 30 -1.83 3.07 1.77
CA PRO A 30 -0.84 3.26 0.72
C PRO A 30 -1.15 4.47 -0.17
N VAL A 31 -0.77 5.65 0.32
CA VAL A 31 -0.93 6.92 -0.40
C VAL A 31 0.20 7.10 -1.43
N PRO A 32 -0.13 7.36 -2.71
CA PRO A 32 0.82 7.64 -3.78
C PRO A 32 1.51 9.01 -3.58
N GLY A 33 2.72 9.15 -4.11
CA GLY A 33 3.35 10.46 -4.27
C GLY A 33 2.91 11.15 -5.58
N PRO A 34 3.21 12.44 -5.77
CA PRO A 34 2.83 13.18 -6.98
C PRO A 34 3.41 12.59 -8.28
N ILE A 35 4.47 11.78 -8.19
CA ILE A 35 5.04 11.03 -9.31
C ILE A 35 4.77 9.54 -9.08
N THR A 36 3.55 9.10 -9.40
CA THR A 36 3.24 7.66 -9.45
C THR A 36 3.21 7.10 -10.87
N THR A 37 4.01 6.05 -11.10
CA THR A 37 3.96 5.25 -12.33
C THR A 37 2.74 4.32 -12.32
N LYS A 38 2.11 4.11 -13.49
CA LYS A 38 1.01 3.13 -13.68
C LYS A 38 1.30 1.72 -13.13
N LYS A 39 2.59 1.37 -13.01
CA LYS A 39 3.08 0.08 -12.52
C LYS A 39 2.79 -0.18 -11.03
N MET A 40 2.53 0.86 -10.25
CA MET A 40 2.28 0.72 -8.80
C MET A 40 0.84 0.30 -8.47
N GLY A 41 -0.07 0.35 -9.46
CA GLY A 41 -1.47 -0.04 -9.29
C GLY A 41 -1.78 -1.49 -9.67
N ILE A 42 -0.78 -2.34 -9.92
CA ILE A 42 -0.97 -3.76 -10.23
C ILE A 42 -0.08 -4.59 -9.31
N VAL A 43 -0.66 -5.60 -8.66
CA VAL A 43 0.06 -6.54 -7.80
C VAL A 43 0.88 -7.52 -8.66
N ALA A 44 2.14 -7.72 -8.30
CA ALA A 44 3.02 -8.66 -8.98
C ALA A 44 2.57 -10.11 -8.77
N THR A 45 2.79 -10.99 -9.75
CA THR A 45 2.27 -12.37 -9.71
C THR A 45 2.95 -13.27 -8.68
N ASN A 46 4.14 -12.88 -8.20
CA ASN A 46 4.84 -13.56 -7.11
C ASN A 46 4.35 -13.15 -5.70
N VAL A 47 3.34 -12.27 -5.59
CA VAL A 47 2.73 -11.92 -4.31
C VAL A 47 1.70 -12.98 -3.93
N ARG A 48 1.82 -13.55 -2.72
CA ARG A 48 0.91 -14.60 -2.23
C ARG A 48 -0.15 -14.07 -1.29
N LYS A 49 0.20 -13.07 -0.48
CA LYS A 49 -0.73 -12.39 0.41
C LYS A 49 -0.57 -10.89 0.30
N LEU A 50 -1.69 -10.20 0.11
CA LEU A 50 -1.82 -8.75 0.19
C LEU A 50 -2.80 -8.41 1.31
N THR A 51 -2.33 -7.70 2.33
CA THR A 51 -3.16 -7.14 3.39
C THR A 51 -3.12 -5.61 3.32
N LEU A 52 -4.30 -4.99 3.28
CA LEU A 52 -4.47 -3.54 3.21
C LEU A 52 -5.27 -3.05 4.43
N LEU A 53 -4.75 -2.06 5.14
CA LEU A 53 -5.53 -1.29 6.11
C LEU A 53 -5.72 0.13 5.58
N VAL A 54 -6.96 0.59 5.51
CA VAL A 54 -7.33 1.91 4.95
C VAL A 54 -8.01 2.73 6.03
N ALA A 55 -7.64 4.01 6.15
CA ALA A 55 -8.26 4.93 7.09
C ALA A 55 -9.66 5.35 6.61
N GLU A 56 -10.65 5.31 7.50
CA GLU A 56 -12.04 5.69 7.20
C GLU A 56 -12.24 7.20 6.99
N HIS A 57 -11.55 8.03 7.78
CA HIS A 57 -11.78 9.47 7.91
C HIS A 57 -10.62 10.30 7.34
N GLU A 58 -9.80 9.74 6.46
CA GLU A 58 -8.79 10.52 5.76
C GLU A 58 -9.43 11.32 4.62
N HIS A 59 -9.30 12.64 4.68
CA HIS A 59 -9.93 13.58 3.76
C HIS A 59 -8.97 14.67 3.27
N ALA A 60 -7.69 14.58 3.64
CA ALA A 60 -6.68 15.53 3.19
C ALA A 60 -6.44 15.41 1.68
N MET A 61 -6.24 16.57 1.05
CA MET A 61 -5.87 16.62 -0.36
C MET A 61 -4.57 15.85 -0.57
N TRP A 62 -4.51 15.02 -1.62
CA TRP A 62 -3.38 14.15 -1.96
C TRP A 62 -3.17 12.92 -1.05
N PHE A 63 -4.15 12.58 -0.22
CA PHE A 63 -4.12 11.38 0.63
C PHE A 63 -5.03 10.24 0.14
N ASP A 64 -5.48 10.29 -1.11
CA ASP A 64 -6.24 9.18 -1.70
C ASP A 64 -5.42 7.89 -1.70
N VAL A 65 -5.99 6.83 -1.15
CA VAL A 65 -5.33 5.53 -1.06
C VAL A 65 -5.26 4.86 -2.43
N LEU A 66 -4.10 4.30 -2.77
CA LEU A 66 -3.95 3.45 -3.94
C LEU A 66 -4.41 2.03 -3.62
N LEU A 67 -5.58 1.66 -4.12
CA LEU A 67 -6.04 0.27 -4.14
C LEU A 67 -5.45 -0.43 -5.38
N PRO A 68 -4.48 -1.36 -5.21
CA PRO A 68 -3.85 -2.03 -6.34
C PRO A 68 -4.81 -3.07 -6.93
N ARG A 69 -4.75 -3.24 -8.26
CA ARG A 69 -5.45 -4.28 -8.98
C ARG A 69 -4.71 -5.61 -8.84
N VAL A 70 -5.41 -6.64 -8.41
CA VAL A 70 -4.96 -8.04 -8.49
C VAL A 70 -5.44 -8.62 -9.81
N LEU A 71 -4.56 -9.35 -10.51
CA LEU A 71 -4.92 -10.02 -11.76
C LEU A 71 -5.58 -11.36 -11.44
N ASP A 72 -6.67 -11.68 -12.15
CA ASP A 72 -7.46 -12.91 -11.95
C ASP A 72 -6.64 -14.19 -12.15
N THR A 73 -5.49 -14.10 -12.82
CA THR A 73 -4.58 -15.20 -13.09
C THR A 73 -3.62 -15.51 -11.92
N THR A 74 -3.70 -14.77 -10.81
CA THR A 74 -2.79 -14.93 -9.67
C THR A 74 -3.48 -15.64 -8.50
N GLU A 75 -2.73 -16.40 -7.72
CA GLU A 75 -3.21 -17.04 -6.48
C GLU A 75 -3.13 -16.10 -5.27
N THR A 76 -3.14 -14.78 -5.49
CA THR A 76 -2.96 -13.78 -4.45
C THR A 76 -4.16 -13.77 -3.51
N GLN A 77 -3.95 -14.05 -2.23
CA GLN A 77 -4.95 -13.82 -1.18
C GLN A 77 -5.00 -12.34 -0.84
N VAL A 78 -6.19 -11.75 -0.83
CA VAL A 78 -6.40 -10.33 -0.54
C VAL A 78 -7.25 -10.17 0.71
N GLU A 79 -6.73 -9.46 1.69
CA GLU A 79 -7.43 -9.03 2.89
C GLU A 79 -7.41 -7.50 2.92
N MET A 80 -8.57 -6.87 3.12
CA MET A 80 -8.68 -5.43 3.24
C MET A 80 -9.63 -5.08 4.37
N ASP A 81 -9.15 -4.27 5.31
CA ASP A 81 -9.96 -3.73 6.40
C ASP A 81 -9.96 -2.20 6.36
N VAL A 82 -11.10 -1.63 6.74
CA VAL A 82 -11.27 -0.20 6.96
C VAL A 82 -11.19 0.05 8.46
N VAL A 83 -10.36 1.00 8.86
CA VAL A 83 -10.06 1.28 10.27
C VAL A 83 -10.53 2.69 10.62
N PRO A 84 -11.28 2.86 11.74
CA PRO A 84 -11.67 4.18 12.21
C PRO A 84 -10.45 5.05 12.53
N GLY A 85 -10.37 6.19 11.86
CA GLY A 85 -9.30 7.17 12.05
C GLY A 85 -8.88 7.80 10.74
N ASN A 86 -7.77 8.54 10.76
CA ASN A 86 -7.15 9.14 9.58
C ASN A 86 -5.79 8.46 9.28
N HIS A 87 -5.07 8.92 8.25
CA HIS A 87 -3.77 8.37 7.85
C HIS A 87 -2.83 8.20 9.05
N LEU A 88 -2.78 9.22 9.92
CA LEU A 88 -1.91 9.24 11.09
C LEU A 88 -2.29 8.20 12.14
N THR A 89 -3.58 7.86 12.26
CA THR A 89 -4.05 6.81 13.18
C THR A 89 -3.45 5.46 12.81
N LEU A 90 -3.21 5.22 11.51
CA LEU A 90 -2.64 3.97 11.01
C LEU A 90 -1.11 3.99 10.99
N VAL A 91 -0.48 5.11 10.67
CA VAL A 91 0.98 5.13 10.39
C VAL A 91 1.83 5.66 11.54
N LEU A 92 1.25 6.33 12.53
CA LEU A 92 1.99 6.86 13.67
C LEU A 92 1.90 5.94 14.91
N PRO A 93 2.94 5.93 15.75
CA PRO A 93 2.86 5.35 17.08
C PRO A 93 1.75 6.01 17.92
N PRO A 94 1.13 5.27 18.86
CA PRO A 94 0.16 5.83 19.78
C PRO A 94 0.70 7.06 20.51
N GLY A 95 -0.12 8.11 20.60
CA GLY A 95 0.22 9.35 21.29
C GLY A 95 1.13 10.32 20.51
N GLN A 96 1.49 10.01 19.26
CA GLN A 96 2.17 10.95 18.39
C GLN A 96 1.17 11.76 17.54
N THR A 97 1.34 13.07 17.55
CA THR A 97 0.78 13.99 16.55
C THR A 97 1.93 14.61 15.78
N LEU A 98 1.78 14.80 14.46
CA LEU A 98 2.80 15.52 13.69
C LEU A 98 2.98 16.93 14.25
N ALA A 99 4.20 17.27 14.67
CA ALA A 99 4.55 18.64 15.02
C ALA A 99 4.53 19.48 13.73
N GLY A 100 3.43 20.20 13.50
CA GLY A 100 3.21 20.99 12.30
C GLY A 100 2.03 20.47 11.50
N GLY A 101 0.83 20.90 11.89
CA GLY A 101 -0.35 20.74 11.05
C GLY A 101 -0.14 21.49 9.74
N TYR A 102 -0.34 20.80 8.62
CA TYR A 102 -0.59 21.47 7.35
C TYR A 102 -2.02 22.03 7.43
N HIS A 103 -2.11 23.31 7.79
CA HIS A 103 -3.30 24.13 7.55
C HIS A 103 -3.38 24.51 6.07
#